data_AF-A0A948BRM0-F1
#
_entry.id   AF-A0A948BRM0-F1
#
_cell.length_a   1.000
_cell.length_b   1.000
_cell.length_c   1.000
_cell.angle_alpha   90.00
_cell.angle_beta   90.00
_cell.angle_gamma   90.00
#
_symmetry.space_group_name_H-M   'P 1'
#
loop_
_entity.id
_entity.type
_entity.pdbx_description
1 polymer ?
#
loop_
_entity_poly.entity_id
_entity_poly.type
_entity_poly.pdbx_seq_one_letter_code
_entity_poly.pdbx_strand_id
1 'polypeptide(L)'
;VFKSTHIDSNEYLLHVSAYVNLNNKIHPLRGETPKWVVMSSWGEYIGNKQNKKDKQNDQYDFCEKDIVLGQFKNNQEYKKFAESSLKDIRENKEVTLLLLE
;
A
#
# COMPACT_ATOMS: atom_id res chain seq x y z
N VAL A 1 -10.44 -1.18 19.94
CA VAL A 1 -9.34 -1.95 20.55
C VAL A 1 -8.13 -1.81 19.65
N PHE A 2 -6.98 -1.41 20.19
CA PHE A 2 -5.73 -1.35 19.44
C PHE A 2 -5.20 -2.77 19.18
N LYS A 3 -4.63 -3.01 17.99
CA LYS A 3 -4.00 -4.27 17.61
C LYS A 3 -2.55 -4.00 17.22
N SER A 4 -1.65 -4.89 17.60
CA SER A 4 -0.23 -4.83 17.24
C SER A 4 0.29 -6.25 16.97
N THR A 5 1.18 -6.37 15.99
CA THR A 5 1.85 -7.60 15.60
C THR A 5 3.30 -7.29 15.29
N HIS A 6 4.22 -8.16 15.71
CA HIS A 6 5.65 -8.04 15.38
C HIS A 6 5.91 -8.53 13.96
N ILE A 7 6.65 -7.74 13.18
CA ILE A 7 7.17 -8.16 11.87
C ILE A 7 8.51 -8.83 12.11
N ASP A 8 8.55 -10.15 11.95
CA ASP A 8 9.69 -11.02 12.28
C ASP A 8 10.49 -11.49 11.05
N SER A 9 9.98 -11.21 9.85
CA SER A 9 10.57 -11.65 8.59
C SER A 9 10.47 -10.59 7.52
N ASN A 10 11.42 -10.65 6.59
CA ASN A 10 11.47 -9.71 5.48
C ASN A 10 10.28 -9.89 4.52
N GLU A 11 9.88 -11.13 4.26
CA GLU A 11 8.70 -11.43 3.45
C GLU A 11 7.44 -10.78 4.06
N TYR A 12 7.28 -10.90 5.38
CA TYR A 12 6.16 -10.27 6.06
C TYR A 12 6.21 -8.74 5.97
N LEU A 13 7.40 -8.13 6.13
CA LEU A 13 7.59 -6.68 5.95
C LEU A 13 7.10 -6.21 4.56
N LEU A 14 7.48 -6.92 3.50
CA LEU A 14 7.11 -6.56 2.13
C LEU A 14 5.59 -6.67 1.90
N HIS A 15 4.95 -7.74 2.38
CA HIS A 15 3.51 -7.89 2.24
C HIS A 15 2.72 -6.88 3.08
N VAL A 16 3.20 -6.54 4.28
CA VAL A 16 2.60 -5.48 5.11
C VAL A 16 2.74 -4.11 4.44
N SER A 17 3.89 -3.81 3.83
CA SER A 17 4.08 -2.55 3.12
C SER A 17 3.10 -2.41 1.95
N ALA A 18 2.86 -3.49 1.21
CA ALA A 18 1.85 -3.54 0.16
C ALA A 18 0.43 -3.35 0.72
N TYR A 19 0.09 -4.06 1.81
CA TYR A 19 -1.21 -3.96 2.47
C TYR A 19 -1.49 -2.53 2.95
N VAL A 20 -0.58 -1.90 3.70
CA VAL A 20 -0.74 -0.54 4.23
C VAL A 20 -0.91 0.47 3.09
N ASN A 21 -0.04 0.41 2.08
CA ASN A 21 -0.09 1.34 0.96
C ASN A 21 -1.37 1.21 0.12
N LEU A 22 -1.91 -0.01 -0.03
CA LEU A 22 -3.06 -0.30 -0.90
C LEU A 22 -4.35 -0.62 -0.13
N ASN A 23 -4.38 -0.39 1.19
CA ASN A 23 -5.51 -0.77 2.04
C ASN A 23 -6.82 -0.11 1.61
N ASN A 24 -6.75 1.13 1.13
CA ASN A 24 -7.88 1.84 0.55
C ASN A 24 -8.50 1.15 -0.68
N LYS A 25 -7.71 0.36 -1.43
CA LYS A 25 -8.19 -0.45 -2.55
C LYS A 25 -8.80 -1.77 -2.06
N ILE A 26 -8.40 -2.27 -0.89
CA ILE A 26 -8.94 -3.49 -0.29
C ILE A 26 -10.31 -3.22 0.32
N HIS A 27 -10.43 -2.08 1.01
CA HIS A 27 -11.66 -1.63 1.66
C HIS A 27 -12.14 -0.36 0.98
N PRO A 28 -12.78 -0.47 -0.21
CA PRO A 28 -13.33 0.71 -0.86
C PRO A 28 -14.36 1.36 0.07
N LEU A 29 -14.11 2.61 0.46
CA LEU A 29 -15.08 3.39 1.21
C LEU A 29 -16.32 3.57 0.34
N ARG A 30 -17.46 3.06 0.81
CA ARG A 30 -18.76 3.15 0.12
C ARG A 30 -19.47 4.45 0.54
N GLY A 31 -20.40 4.94 -0.30
CA GLY A 31 -21.27 6.09 0.01
C GLY A 31 -20.61 7.46 -0.20
N GLU A 32 -21.10 8.48 0.52
CA GLU A 32 -20.69 9.89 0.37
C GLU A 32 -19.31 10.22 0.97
N THR A 33 -18.50 9.20 1.29
CA THR A 33 -17.21 9.43 1.93
C THR A 33 -16.33 10.28 1.01
N PRO A 34 -15.90 11.47 1.46
CA PRO A 34 -15.11 12.35 0.61
C PRO A 34 -13.78 11.70 0.23
N LYS A 35 -13.38 11.82 -1.03
CA LYS A 35 -12.12 11.23 -1.53
C LYS A 35 -10.88 11.69 -0.78
N TRP A 36 -10.91 12.87 -0.15
CA TRP A 36 -9.82 13.41 0.66
C TRP A 36 -9.59 12.67 1.99
N VAL A 37 -10.56 11.88 2.45
CA VAL A 37 -10.42 11.03 3.66
C VAL A 37 -9.62 9.76 3.35
N VAL A 38 -9.47 9.42 2.07
CA VAL A 38 -8.69 8.25 1.62
C VAL A 38 -7.21 8.65 1.56
N MET A 39 -6.55 8.61 2.70
CA MET A 39 -5.11 8.85 2.80
C MET A 39 -4.33 7.56 2.53
N SER A 40 -3.30 7.66 1.71
CA SER A 40 -2.37 6.56 1.42
C SER A 40 -1.01 7.12 1.03
N SER A 41 0.05 6.50 1.56
CA SER A 41 1.45 6.80 1.21
C SER A 41 1.86 6.22 -0.16
N TRP A 42 0.96 5.58 -0.89
CA TRP A 42 1.26 4.92 -2.17
C TRP A 42 2.00 5.83 -3.15
N GLY A 43 1.62 7.12 -3.22
CA GLY A 43 2.28 8.10 -4.09
C GLY A 43 3.78 8.29 -3.81
N GLU A 44 4.20 8.20 -2.54
CA GLU A 44 5.59 8.30 -2.12
C GLU A 44 6.42 7.10 -2.58
N TYR A 45 5.79 5.92 -2.71
CA TYR A 45 6.45 4.67 -3.07
C TYR A 45 6.56 4.46 -4.59
N ILE A 46 5.54 4.80 -5.37
CA ILE A 46 5.56 4.57 -6.83
C ILE A 46 6.20 5.72 -7.63
N GLY A 47 6.47 6.84 -6.98
CA GLY A 47 7.09 8.00 -7.60
C GLY A 47 6.19 8.60 -8.68
N ASN A 48 5.21 9.42 -8.28
CA ASN A 48 4.50 10.28 -9.23
C ASN A 48 5.47 11.36 -9.75
N LYS A 49 6.22 11.05 -10.80
CA LYS A 49 7.06 12.02 -11.54
C LYS A 49 6.27 12.86 -12.55
N GLN A 50 4.94 12.79 -12.55
CA GLN A 50 4.14 13.44 -13.60
C GLN A 50 4.11 14.97 -13.52
N ASN A 51 4.29 15.60 -12.34
CA ASN A 51 4.20 17.05 -12.22
C ASN A 51 5.44 17.70 -11.58
N LYS A 52 6.59 17.56 -12.23
CA LYS A 52 7.79 18.41 -11.95
C LYS A 52 7.54 19.93 -12.05
N LYS A 53 6.33 20.37 -12.40
CA LYS A 53 5.90 21.78 -12.46
C LYS A 53 5.22 22.28 -11.17
N ASP A 54 4.79 21.40 -10.28
CA ASP A 54 4.11 21.77 -9.03
C ASP A 54 5.01 21.54 -7.81
N LYS A 55 6.24 22.07 -7.86
CA LYS A 55 7.23 22.07 -6.76
C LYS A 55 6.75 22.75 -5.46
N GLN A 56 5.53 23.24 -5.40
CA GLN A 56 4.96 23.83 -4.18
C GLN A 56 4.07 22.86 -3.41
N ASN A 57 3.60 21.75 -4.02
CA ASN A 57 2.67 20.80 -3.39
C ASN A 57 3.12 19.33 -3.46
N ASP A 58 4.20 19.00 -4.19
CA ASP A 58 4.63 17.63 -4.49
C ASP A 58 5.69 17.03 -3.53
N GLN A 59 5.86 17.56 -2.32
CA GLN A 59 7.04 17.19 -1.52
C GLN A 59 6.76 17.05 -0.02
N TYR A 60 6.04 16.00 0.36
CA TYR A 60 6.28 15.38 1.66
C TYR A 60 6.73 13.95 1.43
N ASP A 61 8.06 13.77 1.45
CA ASP A 61 8.66 12.46 1.63
C ASP A 61 8.68 12.19 3.13
N PHE A 62 7.56 11.67 3.63
CA PHE A 62 7.36 11.43 5.05
C PHE A 62 7.87 10.04 5.44
N CYS A 63 7.75 9.07 4.53
CA CYS A 63 8.07 7.69 4.80
C CYS A 63 9.57 7.41 4.66
N GLU A 64 10.16 6.73 5.64
CA GLU A 64 11.43 6.03 5.44
C GLU A 64 11.17 4.77 4.61
N LYS A 65 11.51 4.83 3.32
CA LYS A 65 11.09 3.82 2.33
C LYS A 65 12.20 2.86 1.98
N ASP A 66 13.46 3.18 2.28
CA ASP A 66 14.60 2.42 1.77
C ASP A 66 14.63 0.99 2.28
N ILE A 67 14.11 0.75 3.49
CA ILE A 67 13.96 -0.61 4.05
C ILE A 67 13.06 -1.51 3.19
N VAL A 68 12.13 -0.93 2.42
CA VAL A 68 11.26 -1.65 1.48
C VAL A 68 11.77 -1.50 0.04
N LEU A 69 11.89 -0.27 -0.44
CA LEU A 69 12.20 0.04 -1.84
C LEU A 69 13.63 -0.36 -2.23
N GLY A 70 14.58 -0.34 -1.30
CA GLY A 70 15.97 -0.75 -1.53
C GLY A 70 16.11 -2.25 -1.85
N GLN A 71 15.06 -3.04 -1.62
CA GLN A 71 15.02 -4.46 -1.94
C GLN A 71 14.59 -4.75 -3.39
N PHE A 72 14.14 -3.73 -4.12
CA PHE A 72 13.71 -3.83 -5.51
C PHE A 72 14.68 -3.08 -6.42
N LYS A 73 14.78 -3.50 -7.68
CA LYS A 73 15.62 -2.81 -8.67
C LYS A 73 15.11 -1.40 -8.97
N ASN A 74 13.81 -1.17 -8.81
CA ASN A 74 13.15 0.12 -9.00
C ASN A 74 11.71 0.11 -8.45
N ASN A 75 11.12 1.30 -8.35
CA ASN A 75 9.75 1.50 -7.86
C ASN A 75 8.69 0.78 -8.71
N GLN A 76 8.95 0.49 -10.00
CA GLN A 76 8.00 -0.25 -10.83
C GLN A 76 7.96 -1.74 -10.48
N GLU A 77 9.08 -2.31 -10.03
CA GLU A 77 9.12 -3.69 -9.53
C GLU A 77 8.38 -3.81 -8.20
N TYR A 78 8.60 -2.87 -7.28
CA TYR A 78 7.78 -2.78 -6.06
C TYR A 78 6.29 -2.63 -6.38
N LYS A 79 5.94 -1.75 -7.33
CA LYS A 79 4.56 -1.55 -7.75
C LYS A 79 3.91 -2.86 -8.20
N LYS A 80 4.59 -3.62 -9.05
CA LYS A 80 4.09 -4.92 -9.54
C LYS A 80 3.90 -5.91 -8.39
N PHE A 81 4.87 -6.01 -7.49
CA PHE A 81 4.78 -6.86 -6.30
C PHE A 81 3.62 -6.47 -5.37
N ALA A 82 3.43 -5.18 -5.12
CA ALA A 82 2.37 -4.70 -4.25
C ALA A 82 0.98 -4.94 -4.88
N GLU A 83 0.84 -4.75 -6.19
CA GLU A 83 -0.39 -5.02 -6.93
C GLU A 83 -0.71 -6.53 -7.02
N SER A 84 0.31 -7.40 -7.13
CA SER A 84 0.10 -8.85 -7.06
C SER A 84 -0.32 -9.28 -5.65
N SER A 85 0.36 -8.78 -4.61
CA SER A 85 -0.01 -9.04 -3.22
C SER A 85 -1.44 -8.60 -2.92
N LEU A 86 -1.87 -7.45 -3.46
CA LEU A 86 -3.24 -6.97 -3.33
C LEU A 86 -4.27 -7.95 -3.92
N LYS A 87 -3.95 -8.56 -5.06
CA LYS A 87 -4.81 -9.58 -5.69
C LYS A 87 -4.95 -10.79 -4.76
N ASP A 88 -3.84 -11.32 -4.26
CA ASP A 88 -3.82 -12.47 -3.37
C ASP A 88 -4.59 -12.19 -2.06
N ILE A 89 -4.47 -10.97 -1.51
CA ILE A 89 -5.22 -10.56 -0.31
C ILE A 89 -6.72 -10.49 -0.57
N ARG A 90 -7.15 -10.05 -1.75
CA ARG A 90 -8.58 -10.03 -2.12
C ARG A 90 -9.11 -11.44 -2.29
N GLU A 91 -8.38 -12.29 -3.00
CA GLU A 91 -8.75 -13.70 -3.22
C GLU A 91 -8.80 -14.47 -1.88
N ASN A 92 -7.82 -14.31 -1.01
CA ASN A 92 -7.82 -14.93 0.32
C ASN A 92 -8.93 -14.41 1.23
N LYS A 93 -9.36 -13.14 1.09
CA LYS A 93 -10.52 -12.63 1.81
C LYS A 93 -11.82 -13.25 1.34
N GLU A 94 -11.99 -13.41 0.03
CA GLU A 94 -13.14 -14.13 -0.53
C GLU A 94 -13.16 -15.58 -0.06
N VAL A 95 -12.01 -16.26 -0.09
CA VAL A 95 -11.87 -17.64 0.41
C VAL A 95 -12.13 -17.73 1.93
N THR A 96 -11.61 -16.80 2.72
CA THR A 96 -11.84 -16.79 4.18
C THR A 96 -13.30 -16.49 4.52
N LEU A 97 -14.00 -15.65 3.74
CA LEU A 97 -15.44 -15.45 3.87
C LEU A 97 -16.23 -16.72 3.51
N LEU A 98 -15.83 -17.41 2.43
CA LEU A 98 -16.49 -18.64 1.95
C LEU A 98 -16.27 -19.86 2.86
N LEU A 99 -15.23 -19.86 3.68
CA LEU A 99 -14.92 -20.94 4.63
C LEU A 99 -15.55 -20.74 6.03
N LEU A 100 -16.31 -19.65 6.23
CA LEU A 100 -16.99 -19.31 7.48
C LEU A 100 -18.53 -19.40 7.39
N GLU A 101 -19.07 -19.94 6.29
CA GLU A 101 -20.47 -20.38 6.14
C GLU A 101 -20.59 -21.90 6.21
#